data_AF-A0A2A4WB14-F1
#
_entry.id   AF-A0A2A4WB14-F1
#
_cell.length_a   1.000
_cell.length_b   1.000
_cell.length_c   1.000
_cell.angle_alpha   90.00
_cell.angle_beta   90.00
_cell.angle_gamma   90.00
#
_symmetry.space_group_name_H-M   'P 1'
#
loop_
_entity.id
_entity.type
_entity.pdbx_description
1 polymer ?
#
loop_
_entity_poly.entity_id
_entity_poly.type
_entity_poly.pdbx_seq_one_letter_code
_entity_poly.pdbx_strand_id
1 'polypeptide(L)'
;MDLAAAWQDEIIQPLLRSARLKQGILLGKTGLVRGEADSQAALDLLLQNIITSSAIEGEQLNAASVRSSLAKRLGLLDVAQAYPTSKRSEGLAEMMLDAVGNLDVPFTA
;
A
#
# COMPACT_ATOMS: atom_id res chain seq x y z
N MET A 1 21.60 -9.57 -31.61
CA MET A 1 20.40 -10.22 -31.05
C MET A 1 19.56 -9.10 -30.48
N ASP A 2 18.62 -8.62 -31.28
CA ASP A 2 17.88 -7.39 -31.03
C ASP A 2 16.65 -7.71 -30.17
N LEU A 3 16.74 -7.45 -28.87
CA LEU A 3 15.63 -7.59 -27.91
C LEU A 3 14.85 -6.27 -27.86
N ALA A 4 14.27 -5.85 -28.98
CA ALA A 4 13.26 -4.81 -28.97
C ALA A 4 11.95 -5.44 -28.48
N ALA A 5 11.56 -5.18 -27.24
CA ALA A 5 10.23 -5.53 -26.75
C ALA A 5 9.19 -4.74 -27.56
N ALA A 6 8.62 -5.37 -28.61
CA ALA A 6 7.58 -4.77 -29.42
C ALA A 6 6.22 -4.88 -28.70
N TRP A 7 5.42 -3.82 -28.79
CA TRP A 7 4.05 -3.78 -28.28
C TRP A 7 3.17 -4.84 -28.97
N GLN A 8 2.40 -5.61 -28.20
CA GLN A 8 1.55 -6.70 -28.70
C GLN A 8 0.08 -6.46 -28.34
N ASP A 9 -0.62 -5.70 -29.17
CA ASP A 9 -2.01 -5.26 -28.91
C ASP A 9 -2.96 -6.43 -28.63
N GLU A 10 -2.86 -7.52 -29.38
CA GLU A 10 -3.72 -8.70 -29.23
C GLU A 10 -3.60 -9.34 -27.84
N ILE A 11 -2.44 -9.23 -27.19
CA ILE A 11 -2.18 -9.73 -25.84
C ILE A 11 -2.52 -8.68 -24.78
N ILE A 12 -2.10 -7.43 -24.99
CA ILE A 12 -2.23 -6.38 -23.98
C ILE A 12 -3.67 -5.90 -23.82
N GLN A 13 -4.43 -5.78 -24.92
CA GLN A 13 -5.77 -5.20 -24.87
C GLN A 13 -6.76 -6.01 -24.01
N PRO A 14 -6.83 -7.36 -24.09
CA PRO A 14 -7.65 -8.15 -23.18
C PRO A 14 -7.25 -8.02 -21.70
N LEU A 15 -5.94 -8.05 -21.42
CA LEU A 15 -5.41 -7.92 -20.06
C LEU A 15 -5.74 -6.55 -19.46
N LEU A 16 -5.56 -5.49 -20.25
CA LEU A 16 -5.87 -4.12 -19.85
C LEU A 16 -7.36 -3.93 -19.58
N ARG A 17 -8.25 -4.52 -20.39
CA ARG A 17 -9.70 -4.50 -20.12
C ARG A 17 -10.04 -5.18 -18.79
N SER A 18 -9.42 -6.34 -18.51
CA SER A 18 -9.61 -7.04 -17.24
C SER A 18 -9.11 -6.21 -16.04
N ALA A 19 -7.93 -5.59 -16.17
CA ALA A 19 -7.37 -4.71 -15.15
C ALA A 19 -8.27 -3.51 -14.87
N ARG A 20 -8.76 -2.83 -15.92
CA ARG A 20 -9.70 -1.70 -15.80
C ARG A 20 -11.01 -2.08 -15.13
N LEU A 21 -11.58 -3.24 -15.46
CA LEU A 21 -12.79 -3.73 -14.80
C LEU A 21 -12.57 -3.95 -13.29
N LYS A 22 -11.46 -4.61 -12.92
CA LYS A 22 -11.09 -4.82 -11.52
C LYS A 22 -10.86 -3.50 -10.78
N GLN A 23 -10.20 -2.54 -11.42
CA GLN A 23 -9.98 -1.20 -10.87
C GLN A 23 -11.32 -0.47 -10.63
N GLY A 24 -12.23 -0.51 -11.58
CA GLY A 24 -13.57 0.08 -11.43
C GLY A 24 -14.38 -0.55 -10.30
N ILE A 25 -14.33 -1.89 -10.16
CA ILE A 25 -14.96 -2.60 -9.04
C ILE A 25 -14.37 -2.16 -7.70
N LEU A 26 -13.04 -2.04 -7.61
CA LEU A 26 -12.36 -1.60 -6.39
C LEU A 26 -12.77 -0.17 -6.02
N LEU A 27 -12.73 0.76 -6.97
CA LEU A 27 -13.17 2.15 -6.78
C LEU A 27 -14.64 2.24 -6.35
N GLY A 28 -15.52 1.41 -6.92
CA GLY A 28 -16.92 1.34 -6.51
C GLY A 28 -17.09 0.86 -5.07
N LYS A 29 -16.29 -0.13 -4.64
CA LYS A 29 -16.30 -0.63 -3.26
C LYS A 29 -15.78 0.40 -2.26
N THR A 30 -14.71 1.12 -2.59
CA THR A 30 -14.14 2.14 -1.70
C THR A 30 -14.97 3.41 -1.63
N GLY A 31 -15.61 3.83 -2.74
CA GLY A 31 -16.47 5.02 -2.78
C GLY A 31 -17.75 4.94 -1.94
N LEU A 32 -18.15 3.73 -1.51
CA LEU A 32 -19.34 3.48 -0.68
C LEU A 32 -19.05 3.53 0.84
N VAL A 33 -17.78 3.60 1.25
CA VAL A 33 -17.36 3.59 2.65
C VAL A 33 -16.74 4.95 2.97
N ARG A 34 -17.42 5.75 3.81
CA ARG A 34 -16.87 6.99 4.37
C ARG A 34 -16.94 6.93 5.90
N GLY A 35 -15.88 7.35 6.59
CA GLY A 35 -15.79 7.40 8.06
C GLY A 35 -14.69 6.49 8.63
N GLU A 36 -14.74 6.17 9.94
CA GLU A 36 -13.69 5.40 10.64
C GLU A 36 -13.42 3.99 10.06
N ALA A 37 -14.42 3.36 9.42
CA ALA A 37 -14.25 2.10 8.71
C ALA A 37 -13.24 2.22 7.54
N ASP A 38 -13.08 3.41 6.98
CA ASP A 38 -12.10 3.72 5.93
C ASP A 38 -10.68 3.77 6.51
N SER A 39 -10.50 4.32 7.72
CA SER A 39 -9.20 4.44 8.37
C SER A 39 -8.64 3.09 8.79
N GLN A 40 -9.49 2.19 9.29
CA GLN A 40 -9.07 0.83 9.64
C GLN A 40 -8.74 -0.01 8.39
N ALA A 41 -9.53 0.14 7.32
CA ALA A 41 -9.23 -0.50 6.04
C ALA A 41 -7.92 0.03 5.42
N ALA A 42 -7.67 1.34 5.53
CA ALA A 42 -6.42 1.96 5.11
C ALA A 42 -5.23 1.42 5.90
N LEU A 43 -5.34 1.28 7.23
CA LEU A 43 -4.31 0.66 8.06
C LEU A 43 -3.97 -0.77 7.58
N ASP A 44 -4.99 -1.59 7.34
CA ASP A 44 -4.80 -2.97 6.90
C ASP A 44 -4.19 -3.06 5.49
N LEU A 45 -4.61 -2.19 4.57
CA LEU A 45 -4.06 -2.10 3.21
C LEU A 45 -2.59 -1.66 3.22
N LEU A 46 -2.25 -0.60 3.96
CA LEU A 46 -0.87 -0.11 4.05
C LEU A 46 0.03 -1.13 4.73
N LEU A 47 -0.46 -1.82 5.77
CA LEU A 47 0.27 -2.92 6.40
C LEU A 47 0.56 -4.03 5.39
N GLN A 48 -0.45 -4.47 4.63
CA GLN A 48 -0.26 -5.51 3.62
C GLN A 48 0.72 -5.10 2.53
N ASN A 49 0.66 -3.84 2.07
CA ASN A 49 1.62 -3.31 1.10
C ASN A 49 3.04 -3.34 1.64
N ILE A 50 3.27 -2.90 2.88
CA ILE A 50 4.61 -2.94 3.48
C ILE A 50 5.12 -4.38 3.60
N ILE A 51 4.32 -5.28 4.18
CA ILE A 51 4.74 -6.68 4.41
C ILE A 51 5.02 -7.39 3.08
N THR A 52 4.13 -7.22 2.09
CA THR A 52 4.27 -7.91 0.80
C THR A 52 5.45 -7.35 0.01
N SER A 53 5.60 -6.03 -0.05
CA SER A 53 6.73 -5.40 -0.76
C SER A 53 8.07 -5.76 -0.12
N SER A 54 8.17 -5.70 1.22
CA SER A 54 9.39 -6.15 1.91
C SER A 54 9.69 -7.63 1.66
N ALA A 55 8.68 -8.50 1.62
CA ALA A 55 8.90 -9.91 1.32
C ALA A 55 9.44 -10.15 -0.10
N ILE A 56 9.04 -9.33 -1.09
CA ILE A 56 9.61 -9.35 -2.44
C ILE A 56 11.10 -9.00 -2.41
N GLU A 57 11.49 -8.04 -1.56
CA GLU A 57 12.89 -7.67 -1.32
C GLU A 57 13.64 -8.66 -0.40
N GLY A 58 13.02 -9.78 -0.03
CA GLY A 58 13.61 -10.80 0.85
C GLY A 58 13.63 -10.44 2.33
N GLU A 59 12.93 -9.37 2.73
CA GLU A 59 12.85 -8.90 4.11
C GLU A 59 11.56 -9.41 4.79
N GLN A 60 11.73 -10.16 5.88
CA GLN A 60 10.61 -10.60 6.73
C GLN A 60 10.44 -9.65 7.91
N LEU A 61 9.31 -8.97 7.96
CA LEU A 61 9.01 -7.97 8.99
C LEU A 61 8.09 -8.51 10.09
N ASN A 62 8.22 -7.94 11.29
CA ASN A 62 7.25 -8.15 12.35
C ASN A 62 5.98 -7.33 12.06
N ALA A 63 4.91 -8.01 11.65
CA ALA A 63 3.64 -7.38 11.29
C ALA A 63 3.00 -6.57 12.43
N ALA A 64 3.14 -7.01 13.69
CA ALA A 64 2.60 -6.26 14.83
C ALA A 64 3.36 -4.93 15.05
N SER A 65 4.69 -4.95 14.91
CA SER A 65 5.53 -3.75 14.93
C SER A 65 5.16 -2.76 13.83
N VAL A 66 4.95 -3.23 12.58
CA VAL A 66 4.54 -2.38 11.45
C VAL A 66 3.12 -1.83 11.64
N ARG A 67 2.19 -2.67 12.06
CA ARG A 67 0.81 -2.26 12.36
C ARG A 67 0.77 -1.18 13.43
N SER A 68 1.55 -1.33 14.50
CA SER A 68 1.60 -0.35 15.59
C SER A 68 2.21 0.98 15.14
N SER A 69 3.26 0.96 14.29
CA SER A 69 3.85 2.17 13.70
C SER A 69 2.89 2.91 12.76
N LEU A 70 2.09 2.19 11.95
CA LEU A 70 1.06 2.76 11.08
C LEU A 70 -0.14 3.29 11.88
N ALA A 71 -0.68 2.49 12.81
CA ALA A 71 -1.83 2.87 13.64
C ALA A 71 -1.54 4.15 14.43
N LYS A 72 -0.32 4.30 14.95
CA LYS A 72 0.13 5.54 15.61
C LYS A 72 0.01 6.77 14.70
N ARG A 73 0.43 6.66 13.43
CA ARG A 73 0.43 7.79 12.48
C ARG A 73 -0.96 8.08 11.89
N LEU A 74 -1.79 7.05 11.77
CA LEU A 74 -3.18 7.20 11.35
C LEU A 74 -4.11 7.68 12.48
N GLY A 75 -3.60 7.86 13.70
CA GLY A 75 -4.41 8.26 14.86
C GLY A 75 -5.32 7.15 15.40
N LEU A 76 -5.04 5.88 15.05
CA LEU A 76 -5.84 4.70 15.38
C LEU A 76 -5.20 3.83 16.47
N LEU A 77 -4.13 4.30 17.12
CA LEU A 77 -3.43 3.50 18.11
C LEU A 77 -4.26 3.35 19.38
N ASP A 78 -4.80 2.16 19.59
CA ASP A 78 -5.28 1.73 20.90
C ASP A 78 -4.07 1.34 21.76
N VAL A 79 -3.92 2.01 22.92
CA VAL A 79 -2.82 1.77 23.87
C VAL A 79 -2.82 0.32 24.37
N ALA A 80 -3.99 -0.32 24.46
CA ALA A 80 -4.10 -1.73 24.83
C ALA A 80 -3.57 -2.68 23.73
N GLN A 81 -3.51 -2.21 22.49
CA GLN A 81 -3.04 -2.96 21.32
C GLN A 81 -1.65 -2.52 20.84
N ALA A 82 -1.02 -1.58 21.56
CA ALA A 82 0.30 -1.08 21.21
C ALA A 82 1.35 -2.19 21.30
N TYR A 83 2.18 -2.31 20.27
CA TYR A 83 3.28 -3.27 20.20
C TYR A 83 4.61 -2.52 20.09
N PRO A 84 5.71 -3.01 20.70
CA PRO A 84 7.03 -2.40 20.56
C PRO A 84 7.42 -2.21 19.09
N THR A 85 7.81 -1.00 18.72
CA THR A 85 8.19 -0.69 17.33
C THR A 85 9.69 -0.71 17.14
N SER A 86 10.13 -0.98 15.91
CA SER A 86 11.54 -0.93 15.51
C SER A 86 11.80 0.30 14.64
N LYS A 87 13.06 0.72 14.52
CA LYS A 87 13.43 1.80 13.58
C LYS A 87 12.98 1.49 12.14
N ARG A 88 13.07 0.21 11.74
CA ARG A 88 12.67 -0.23 10.41
C ARG A 88 11.16 -0.12 10.21
N SER A 89 10.36 -0.55 11.19
CA SER A 89 8.90 -0.43 11.09
C SER A 89 8.42 1.02 11.12
N GLU A 90 9.06 1.88 11.92
CA GLU A 90 8.78 3.31 11.95
C GLU A 90 9.09 3.98 10.61
N GLY A 91 10.27 3.71 10.04
CA GLY A 91 10.69 4.30 8.77
C GLY A 91 9.85 3.82 7.58
N LEU A 92 9.47 2.54 7.53
CA LEU A 92 8.60 2.02 6.48
C LEU A 92 7.17 2.57 6.58
N ALA A 93 6.64 2.72 7.81
CA ALA A 93 5.33 3.33 8.01
C ALA A 93 5.31 4.80 7.58
N GLU A 94 6.36 5.55 7.91
CA GLU A 94 6.53 6.94 7.48
C GLU A 94 6.64 7.06 5.95
N MET A 95 7.52 6.29 5.33
CA MET A 95 7.69 6.26 3.87
C MET A 95 6.39 5.89 3.15
N MET A 96 5.67 4.88 3.63
CA MET A 96 4.44 4.43 3.00
C MET A 96 3.34 5.51 3.09
N LEU A 97 3.22 6.19 4.23
CA LEU A 97 2.24 7.27 4.39
C LEU A 97 2.58 8.50 3.56
N ASP A 98 3.86 8.84 3.45
CA ASP A 98 4.35 9.88 2.55
C ASP A 98 3.99 9.54 1.09
N ALA A 99 4.30 8.32 0.64
CA ALA A 99 4.06 7.87 -0.72
C ALA A 99 2.57 7.89 -1.14
N VAL A 100 1.63 7.69 -0.21
CA VAL A 100 0.19 7.72 -0.50
C VAL A 100 -0.47 9.06 -0.18
N GLY A 101 0.16 9.90 0.62
CA GLY A 101 -0.36 11.21 1.03
C GLY A 101 0.14 12.37 0.16
N ASN A 102 1.34 12.27 -0.41
CA ASN A 102 2.01 13.33 -1.14
C ASN A 102 2.09 13.04 -2.65
N LEU A 103 0.96 12.64 -3.23
CA LEU A 103 0.86 12.19 -4.64
C LEU A 103 1.19 13.27 -5.67
N ASP A 104 0.94 14.54 -5.34
CA ASP A 104 1.15 15.68 -6.24
C ASP A 104 2.50 16.37 -6.00
N VAL A 105 3.31 15.86 -5.07
CA VAL A 105 4.63 16.42 -4.79
C VAL A 105 5.61 15.90 -5.86
N PRO A 106 6.23 16.78 -6.66
CA PRO A 106 7.21 16.36 -7.65
C PRO A 106 8.40 15.69 -6.97
N PHE A 107 8.88 14.60 -7.54
CA PHE A 107 10.11 13.98 -7.07
C PHE A 107 11.29 14.93 -7.36
N THR A 108 11.88 15.51 -6.31
CA THR A 108 13.10 16.30 -6.41
C THR A 108 14.30 15.39 -6.15
N ALA A 109 15.21 15.29 -7.12
CA ALA A 109 16.45 14.53 -7.01
C ALA A 109 17.54 15.34 -6.29
#